data_AF-A0A9X9A1G6-F1
#
_entry.id   AF-A0A9X9A1G6-F1
#
_cell.length_a   1.000
_cell.length_b   1.000
_cell.length_c   1.000
_cell.angle_alpha   90.00
_cell.angle_beta   90.00
_cell.angle_gamma   90.00
#
_symmetry.space_group_name_H-M   'P 1'
#
loop_
_entity.id
_entity.type
_entity.pdbx_description
1 polymer ?
#
loop_
_entity_poly.entity_id
_entity_poly.type
_entity_poly.pdbx_seq_one_letter_code
_entity_poly.pdbx_strand_id
1 'polypeptide(L)' 'MTVKKLYFIPAGRCMLDHSSVNSALTPGKLLNLPVWCYLLETEEGPILVDTGMPESAVNN' A
#
# COMPACT_ATOMS: atom_id res chain seq x y z
N MET A 1 -11.15 -24.29 5.71
CA MET A 1 -9.76 -23.79 5.65
C MET A 1 -9.80 -22.29 5.83
N THR A 2 -8.94 -21.74 6.67
CA THR A 2 -8.82 -20.30 6.90
C THR A 2 -7.35 -19.91 6.92
N VAL A 3 -7.06 -18.68 6.50
CA VAL A 3 -5.74 -18.07 6.71
C VAL A 3 -5.46 -18.01 8.22
N LYS A 4 -4.25 -18.39 8.64
CA LYS A 4 -3.86 -18.40 10.06
C LYS A 4 -3.64 -16.98 10.58
N LYS A 5 -2.94 -16.18 9.80
CA LYS A 5 -2.65 -14.77 10.10
C LYS A 5 -2.64 -13.94 8.83
N LEU A 6 -3.14 -12.72 8.96
CA LEU A 6 -3.02 -11.67 7.97
C LEU A 6 -2.20 -10.54 8.59
N TYR A 7 -1.04 -10.24 8.02
CA TYR A 7 -0.23 -9.10 8.42
C TYR A 7 -0.44 -7.95 7.46
N PHE A 8 -0.61 -6.76 8.02
CA PHE A 8 -0.59 -5.48 7.31
C PHE A 8 0.84 -4.96 7.42
N ILE A 9 1.56 -4.90 6.30
CA ILE A 9 2.98 -4.55 6.28
C ILE A 9 3.14 -3.18 5.60
N PRO A 10 3.62 -2.14 6.32
CA PRO A 10 3.91 -0.85 5.70
C PRO A 10 5.01 -1.01 4.65
N ALA A 11 4.72 -0.64 3.40
CA ALA A 11 5.61 -0.76 2.25
C ALA A 11 6.02 0.61 1.67
N GLY A 12 6.16 1.60 2.57
CA GLY A 12 6.47 2.99 2.23
C GLY A 12 5.24 3.90 2.17
N ARG A 13 5.42 5.08 1.57
CA ARG A 13 4.37 6.09 1.43
C ARG A 13 4.51 6.79 0.08
N CYS A 14 3.40 7.34 -0.42
CA CYS A 14 3.37 8.08 -1.69
C CYS A 14 2.59 9.39 -1.51
N MET A 15 3.15 10.48 -2.05
CA MET A 15 2.49 11.77 -2.08
C MET A 15 1.50 11.81 -3.24
N LEU A 16 0.23 12.02 -2.95
CA LEU A 16 -0.82 12.10 -3.96
C LEU A 16 -1.69 13.32 -3.72
N ASP A 17 -2.06 14.04 -4.77
CA ASP A 17 -2.98 15.17 -4.62
C ASP A 17 -4.35 14.68 -4.10
N HIS A 18 -4.94 15.41 -3.16
CA HIS A 18 -6.20 15.04 -2.52
C HIS A 18 -7.37 14.89 -3.50
N SER A 19 -7.30 15.48 -4.69
CA SER A 19 -8.30 15.31 -5.75
C SER A 19 -8.32 13.89 -6.32
N SER A 20 -7.24 13.13 -6.16
CA SER A 20 -7.16 11.73 -6.60
C SER A 20 -7.93 10.78 -5.66
N VAL A 21 -8.08 11.14 -4.38
CA VAL A 21 -8.87 10.36 -3.42
C VAL A 21 -10.31 10.87 -3.30
N ASN A 22 -10.57 12.12 -3.73
CA ASN A 22 -11.90 12.68 -3.85
C ASN A 22 -11.95 13.68 -5.01
N SER A 23 -12.53 13.25 -6.13
CA SER A 23 -12.56 14.02 -7.38
C SER A 23 -13.40 15.30 -7.33
N ALA A 24 -14.19 15.53 -6.27
CA ALA A 24 -14.89 16.79 -6.07
C ALA A 24 -13.98 17.90 -5.51
N LEU A 25 -12.79 17.56 -5.00
CA LEU A 25 -11.83 18.53 -4.48
C LEU A 25 -11.05 19.18 -5.61
N THR A 26 -10.91 20.50 -5.56
CA THR A 26 -9.98 21.22 -6.45
C THR A 26 -8.54 20.81 -6.13
N PRO A 27 -7.71 20.42 -7.11
CA PRO A 27 -6.30 20.07 -6.87
C PRO A 27 -5.50 21.18 -6.17
N GLY A 28 -4.47 20.79 -5.40
CA GLY A 28 -3.54 21.74 -4.78
C GLY A 28 -3.05 21.36 -3.38
N LYS A 29 -3.39 20.18 -2.86
CA LYS A 29 -2.89 19.71 -1.55
C LYS A 29 -2.46 18.27 -1.66
N LEU A 30 -1.18 18.02 -1.37
CA LEU A 30 -0.63 16.68 -1.31
C LEU A 30 -0.97 16.00 0.01
N LEU A 31 -1.37 14.74 -0.08
CA LEU A 31 -1.55 13.83 1.04
C LEU A 31 -0.41 12.81 1.01
N ASN A 32 0.24 12.63 2.16
CA ASN A 32 1.21 11.57 2.35
C ASN A 32 0.46 10.28 2.68
N LEU A 33 0.20 9.41 1.69
CA LEU A 33 -0.63 8.21 1.83
C LEU A 33 0.22 6.94 2.04
N PRO A 34 -0.23 5.96 2.85
CA PRO A 34 0.52 4.74 3.06
C PRO A 34 0.41 3.79 1.86
N VAL A 35 1.51 3.11 1.56
CA VAL A 35 1.54 1.94 0.66
C VAL A 35 1.60 0.70 1.56
N TRP A 36 0.82 -0.32 1.23
CA TRP A 36 0.73 -1.57 1.99
C TRP A 36 1.05 -2.77 1.10
N CYS A 37 1.68 -3.78 1.69
CA CYS A 37 1.57 -5.15 1.22
C CYS A 37 0.99 -6.01 2.33
N TYR A 38 0.48 -7.18 1.96
CA TYR A 38 -0.15 -8.11 2.90
C TYR A 38 0.52 -9.46 2.84
N LEU A 39 0.80 -10.03 4.01
CA LEU A 39 1.31 -11.39 4.13
C LEU A 39 0.25 -12.28 4.75
N LEU A 40 -0.12 -13.32 4.01
CA LEU A 40 -1.05 -14.36 4.43
C LEU A 40 -0.23 -15.58 4.85
N GLU A 41 -0.28 -15.96 6.12
CA GLU A 41 0.23 -17.26 6.57
C GLU A 41 -0.87 -18.31 6.36
N THR A 42 -0.69 -19.23 5.39
CA THR A 42 -1.59 -20.37 5.18
C THR A 42 -0.94 -21.69 5.63
N GLU A 43 -1.67 -22.81 5.54
CA GLU A 43 -1.09 -24.14 5.81
C GLU A 43 -0.09 -24.54 4.71
N GLU A 44 -0.34 -24.11 3.48
CA GLU A 44 0.43 -24.45 2.29
C GLU A 44 1.68 -23.59 2.12
N GLY A 45 1.71 -22.42 2.76
CA GLY A 45 2.86 -21.52 2.76
C GLY A 45 2.48 -20.05 2.91
N PRO A 46 3.47 -19.16 2.96
CA PRO A 46 3.22 -17.72 2.94
C PRO A 46 2.82 -17.23 1.54
N ILE A 47 1.80 -16.40 1.47
CA ILE A 47 1.40 -15.68 0.24
C ILE A 47 1.59 -14.18 0.48
N LEU A 48 2.36 -13.55 -0.40
CA LEU A 48 2.52 -12.09 -0.43
C LEU A 48 1.54 -11.49 -1.45
N VAL A 49 0.77 -10.50 -1.03
CA VAL A 49 -0.14 -9.72 -1.86
C VAL A 49 0.41 -8.30 -2.00
N ASP A 50 0.56 -7.86 -3.26
CA ASP A 50 1.30 -6.68 -3.69
C ASP A 50 2.78 -6.67 -3.25
N THR A 51 3.58 -5.78 -3.83
CA THR A 51 5.06 -5.81 -3.64
C THR A 51 5.68 -4.43 -3.37
N GLY A 52 4.87 -3.44 -3.02
CA GLY A 52 5.34 -2.07 -2.78
C GLY A 52 5.70 -1.34 -4.07
N MET A 53 6.67 -0.43 -3.98
CA MET A 53 7.10 0.43 -5.09
C MET A 53 8.42 -0.05 -5.71
N PRO A 54 8.69 0.25 -6.98
CA PRO A 54 10.00 -0.02 -7.57
C PRO A 54 11.10 0.78 -6.87
N GLU A 55 12.34 0.29 -6.92
CA GLU A 55 13.52 0.98 -6.36
C GLU A 55 13.62 2.43 -6.86
N SER A 56 13.31 2.67 -8.13
CA SER A 56 13.35 3.99 -8.77
C SER A 56 12.38 5.01 -8.20
N ALA A 57 11.41 4.59 -7.39
CA ALA A 57 10.42 5.47 -6.74
C ALA A 57 10.71 5.70 -5.25
N VAL A 58 11.70 5.01 -4.68
CA VAL A 58 12.07 5.17 -3.27
C VAL A 58 12.93 6.44 -3.11
N ASN A 59 12.50 7.37 -2.25
CA ASN A 59 13.14 8.68 -1.96
C ASN A 59 13.04 9.75 -3.06
N ASN A 60 12.08 9.66 -3.99
CA ASN A 60 11.71 10.78 -4.87
C ASN A 60 10.82 11.82 -4.18
#